data_AF-A0A1F3YBP9-F1
#
_entry.id   AF-A0A1F3YBP9-F1
#
_cell.length_a   1.000
_cell.length_b   1.000
_cell.length_c   1.000
_cell.angle_alpha   90.00
_cell.angle_beta   90.00
_cell.angle_gamma   90.00
#
_symmetry.space_group_name_H-M   'P 1'
#
loop_
_entity.id
_entity.type
_entity.pdbx_description
1 polymer ?
#
loop_
_entity_poly.entity_id
_entity_poly.type
_entity_poly.pdbx_seq_one_letter_code
_entity_poly.pdbx_strand_id
1 'polypeptide(L)'
;MIWKPREKQLTAEEAIALAKKELRPLWFGSEPLLAAINHQGGITAHPLDPAFSSRGWVILFIDPTSFAGESTITYAREWHRRYDALNLGFLLVLRFPYPDVYSRTSIEDKFIALHRIEFPVALDGDGLLSASFGASETPKMVLTYQQKNHFEKSGLQWFPEGESRVQEFLRANDPGLPLPPVFSPQLKPGNDNSKLELGSTHFKALRRIETLPETSPSGVPLFTGKWDQTAASISTADPEAKIAIHCPSSKLSLIARSMLKTVEPASISIQVDGMPAFEEFFGADLQQDDDGRTVARVGSAWLYRVLDRLPAKNRQVTISFPEADRVRVSLYGLRFGE
;
A
#
# COMPACT_ATOMS: atom_id res chain seq x y z
N MET A 1 -39.00 -11.18 28.11
CA MET A 1 -38.33 -9.87 28.27
C MET A 1 -36.87 -10.13 28.61
N ILE A 2 -35.96 -9.92 27.66
CA ILE A 2 -34.52 -10.14 27.85
C ILE A 2 -33.95 -8.84 28.42
N TRP A 3 -33.58 -8.85 29.70
CA TRP A 3 -32.96 -7.71 30.38
C TRP A 3 -31.55 -7.52 29.81
N LYS A 4 -31.34 -6.49 28.98
CA LYS A 4 -29.97 -6.09 28.60
C LYS A 4 -29.35 -5.39 29.83
N PRO A 5 -28.18 -5.84 30.32
CA PRO A 5 -27.47 -5.12 31.38
C PRO A 5 -27.28 -3.66 30.96
N ARG A 6 -27.52 -2.71 31.88
CA ARG A 6 -27.18 -1.31 31.63
C ARG A 6 -25.68 -1.23 31.34
N GLU A 7 -25.33 -0.73 30.16
CA GLU A 7 -23.94 -0.43 29.82
C GLU A 7 -23.38 0.51 30.88
N LYS A 8 -22.31 0.07 31.57
CA LYS A 8 -21.63 0.88 32.58
C LYS A 8 -21.08 2.12 31.87
N GLN A 9 -21.42 3.31 32.35
CA GLN A 9 -20.76 4.54 31.91
C GLN A 9 -19.29 4.47 32.33
N LEU A 10 -18.40 4.49 31.36
CA LEU A 10 -16.96 4.51 31.58
C LEU A 10 -16.50 5.93 31.93
N THR A 11 -15.52 6.05 32.83
CA THR A 11 -14.80 7.32 32.98
C THR A 11 -13.96 7.61 31.73
N ALA A 12 -13.50 8.85 31.55
CA ALA A 12 -12.63 9.20 30.43
C ALA A 12 -11.34 8.36 30.40
N GLU A 13 -10.75 8.11 31.58
CA GLU A 13 -9.56 7.26 31.73
C GLU A 13 -9.86 5.80 31.38
N GLU A 14 -10.99 5.25 31.85
CA GLU A 14 -11.42 3.89 31.51
C GLU A 14 -11.66 3.74 30.00
N ALA A 15 -12.25 4.76 29.36
CA ALA A 15 -12.48 4.79 27.92
C ALA A 15 -11.17 4.85 27.11
N ILE A 16 -10.21 5.69 27.52
CA ILE A 16 -8.87 5.76 26.90
C ILE A 16 -8.13 4.43 27.06
N ALA A 17 -8.16 3.83 28.26
CA ALA A 17 -7.51 2.55 28.51
C ALA A 17 -8.12 1.42 27.68
N LEU A 18 -9.45 1.39 27.55
CA LEU A 18 -10.16 0.45 26.70
C LEU A 18 -9.78 0.66 25.23
N ALA A 19 -9.82 1.90 24.73
CA ALA A 19 -9.46 2.22 23.35
C ALA A 19 -8.00 1.82 23.03
N LYS A 20 -7.05 2.11 23.92
CA LYS A 20 -5.66 1.66 23.79
C LYS A 20 -5.56 0.13 23.72
N LYS A 21 -6.31 -0.59 24.57
CA LYS A 21 -6.33 -2.06 24.57
C LYS A 21 -6.87 -2.62 23.25
N GLU A 22 -7.97 -2.07 22.75
CA GLU A 22 -8.63 -2.54 21.53
C GLU A 22 -7.85 -2.19 20.26
N LEU A 23 -7.22 -1.02 20.21
CA LEU A 23 -6.45 -0.58 19.05
C LEU A 23 -5.04 -1.19 19.01
N ARG A 24 -4.48 -1.64 20.13
CA ARG A 24 -3.09 -2.18 20.19
C ARG A 24 -2.72 -3.16 19.06
N PRO A 25 -3.57 -4.11 18.64
CA PRO A 25 -3.24 -5.02 17.53
C PRO A 25 -3.03 -4.33 16.17
N LEU A 26 -3.54 -3.11 16.00
CA LEU A 26 -3.46 -2.29 14.80
C LEU A 26 -2.29 -1.30 14.82
N TRP A 27 -1.48 -1.29 15.88
CA TRP A 27 -0.34 -0.38 16.03
C TRP A 27 0.99 -1.14 16.09
N PHE A 28 2.03 -0.51 15.56
CA PHE A 28 3.40 -1.01 15.54
C PHE A 28 4.36 0.08 15.98
N GLY A 29 5.42 -0.30 16.70
CA GLY A 29 6.44 0.64 17.19
C GLY A 29 6.03 1.50 18.37
N SER A 30 4.74 1.57 18.74
CA SER A 30 4.26 2.31 19.91
C SER A 30 2.92 1.78 20.45
N GLU A 31 2.50 2.31 21.60
CA GLU A 31 1.09 2.27 21.98
C GLU A 31 0.23 3.11 21.01
N PRO A 32 -1.10 2.87 20.95
CA PRO A 32 -1.99 3.71 20.18
C PRO A 32 -1.92 5.18 20.59
N LEU A 33 -1.63 6.03 19.61
CA LEU A 33 -1.52 7.48 19.81
C LEU A 33 -2.85 8.19 19.61
N LEU A 34 -3.70 7.66 18.73
CA LEU A 34 -4.97 8.25 18.29
C LEU A 34 -6.06 7.19 18.20
N ALA A 35 -7.31 7.63 18.39
CA ALA A 35 -8.51 6.90 18.01
C ALA A 35 -9.36 7.78 17.10
N ALA A 36 -9.96 7.20 16.06
CA ALA A 36 -11.04 7.85 15.32
C ALA A 36 -12.36 7.62 16.08
N ILE A 37 -13.10 8.69 16.34
CA ILE A 37 -14.40 8.63 17.01
C ILE A 37 -15.46 9.18 16.08
N ASN A 38 -16.52 8.40 15.86
CA ASN A 38 -17.71 8.89 15.19
C ASN A 38 -18.61 9.61 16.21
N HIS A 39 -18.77 10.92 16.06
CA HIS A 39 -19.58 11.75 16.94
C HIS A 39 -20.45 12.71 16.13
N GLN A 40 -21.76 12.70 16.39
CA GLN A 40 -22.73 13.66 15.83
C GLN A 40 -22.69 13.79 14.29
N GLY A 41 -22.39 12.70 13.58
CA GLY A 41 -22.33 12.70 12.11
C GLY A 41 -21.00 13.17 11.53
N GLY A 42 -19.98 13.39 12.36
CA GLY A 42 -18.58 13.59 11.96
C GLY A 42 -17.67 12.52 12.53
N ILE A 43 -16.49 12.36 11.92
CA ILE A 43 -15.41 11.50 12.43
C ILE A 43 -14.26 12.40 12.82
N THR A 44 -13.79 12.31 14.08
CA THR A 44 -12.71 13.13 14.63
C THR A 44 -11.59 12.26 15.19
N ALA A 45 -10.35 12.72 15.09
CA ALA A 45 -9.20 12.06 15.69
C ALA A 45 -9.03 12.55 17.14
N HIS A 46 -9.08 11.62 18.09
CA HIS A 46 -8.88 11.89 19.51
C HIS A 46 -7.53 11.34 19.97
N PRO A 47 -6.67 12.16 20.59
CA PRO A 47 -5.40 11.70 21.13
C PRO A 47 -5.63 10.77 22.31
N LEU A 48 -4.98 9.61 22.28
CA LEU A 48 -4.91 8.66 23.39
C LEU A 48 -3.62 8.81 24.19
N ASP A 49 -2.61 9.46 23.62
CA ASP A 49 -1.33 9.73 24.25
C ASP A 49 -1.11 11.24 24.44
N PRO A 50 -0.78 11.72 25.66
CA PRO A 50 -0.49 13.14 25.91
C PRO A 50 0.63 13.70 25.04
N ALA A 51 1.60 12.88 24.63
CA ALA A 51 2.68 13.27 23.73
C ALA A 51 2.16 13.73 22.36
N PHE A 52 0.96 13.29 21.96
CA PHE A 52 0.35 13.76 20.73
C PHE A 52 0.03 15.26 20.78
N SER A 53 -0.34 15.77 21.96
CA SER A 53 -0.69 17.19 22.16
C SER A 53 0.52 18.07 22.46
N SER A 54 1.66 17.50 22.89
CA SER A 54 2.82 18.27 23.35
C SER A 54 3.88 18.57 22.28
N ARG A 55 3.75 18.01 21.07
CA ARG A 55 4.70 18.23 19.97
C ARG A 55 4.02 18.18 18.60
N GLY A 56 4.70 18.67 17.57
CA GLY A 56 4.21 18.58 16.19
C GLY A 56 4.25 17.15 15.66
N TRP A 57 3.35 16.82 14.75
CA TRP A 57 3.27 15.51 14.11
C TRP A 57 3.12 15.62 12.59
N VAL A 58 3.96 14.87 11.88
CA VAL A 58 3.76 14.54 10.47
C VAL A 58 3.05 13.20 10.38
N ILE A 59 1.82 13.22 9.88
CA ILE A 59 0.98 12.04 9.68
C ILE A 59 0.88 11.78 8.18
N LEU A 60 1.23 10.57 7.76
CA LEU A 60 1.25 10.16 6.37
C LEU A 60 0.26 9.02 6.16
N PHE A 61 -0.71 9.21 5.28
CA PHE A 61 -1.67 8.19 4.87
C PHE A 61 -1.24 7.61 3.53
N ILE A 62 -1.03 6.30 3.46
CA ILE A 62 -0.58 5.63 2.23
C ILE A 62 -1.36 4.37 1.94
N ASP A 63 -1.49 4.05 0.66
CA ASP A 63 -1.75 2.69 0.19
C ASP A 63 -0.40 2.02 -0.11
N PRO A 64 0.05 1.04 0.72
CA PRO A 64 1.34 0.38 0.52
C PRO A 64 1.37 -0.54 -0.71
N THR A 65 0.24 -0.70 -1.42
CA THR A 65 0.14 -1.45 -2.68
C THR A 65 0.07 -0.58 -3.93
N SER A 66 0.60 0.65 -3.82
CA SER A 66 0.64 1.64 -4.89
C SER A 66 2.07 2.15 -5.09
N PHE A 67 2.43 2.55 -6.31
CA PHE A 67 3.75 3.16 -6.57
C PHE A 67 3.94 4.45 -5.77
N ALA A 68 2.83 5.16 -5.58
CA ALA A 68 2.77 6.41 -4.83
C ALA A 68 3.05 6.20 -3.32
N GLY A 69 2.54 5.11 -2.75
CA GLY A 69 2.79 4.70 -1.38
C GLY A 69 4.25 4.33 -1.16
N GLU A 70 4.84 3.51 -2.03
CA GLU A 70 6.28 3.18 -1.97
C GLU A 70 7.15 4.44 -2.00
N SER A 71 6.82 5.38 -2.90
CA SER A 71 7.56 6.64 -3.02
C SER A 71 7.46 7.45 -1.73
N THR A 72 6.28 7.50 -1.13
CA THR A 72 6.04 8.24 0.13
C THR A 72 6.86 7.67 1.29
N ILE A 73 7.05 6.36 1.38
CA ILE A 73 7.89 5.72 2.41
C ILE A 73 9.34 6.22 2.33
N THR A 74 9.86 6.44 1.12
CA THR A 74 11.22 6.97 0.93
C THR A 74 11.37 8.35 1.55
N TYR A 75 10.42 9.25 1.33
CA TYR A 75 10.41 10.58 1.97
C TYR A 75 10.20 10.49 3.48
N ALA A 76 9.23 9.67 3.92
CA ALA A 76 8.89 9.52 5.33
C ALA A 76 10.10 9.13 6.18
N ARG A 77 10.88 8.15 5.70
CA ARG A 77 12.11 7.69 6.37
C ARG A 77 13.18 8.75 6.42
N GLU A 78 13.42 9.43 5.29
CA GLU A 78 14.46 10.45 5.23
C GLU A 78 14.10 11.66 6.10
N TRP A 79 12.82 12.05 6.15
CA TRP A 79 12.35 13.13 7.02
C TRP A 79 12.39 12.75 8.48
N HIS A 80 11.96 11.54 8.84
CA HIS A 80 12.10 11.03 10.20
C HIS A 80 13.56 11.10 10.66
N ARG A 81 14.49 10.57 9.85
CA ARG A 81 15.94 10.60 10.13
C ARG A 81 16.47 12.03 10.34
N ARG A 82 15.95 13.01 9.60
CA ARG A 82 16.38 14.42 9.68
C ARG A 82 15.78 15.18 10.87
N TYR A 83 14.53 14.89 11.23
CA TYR A 83 13.71 15.78 12.05
C TYR A 83 13.22 15.19 13.36
N ASP A 84 13.33 13.88 13.59
CA ASP A 84 12.88 13.26 14.86
C ASP A 84 13.57 13.87 16.09
N ALA A 85 14.89 14.12 16.00
CA ALA A 85 15.67 14.78 17.04
C ALA A 85 15.25 16.23 17.33
N LEU A 86 14.40 16.83 16.50
CA LEU A 86 13.90 18.20 16.62
C LEU A 86 12.50 18.26 17.26
N ASN A 87 12.14 17.22 18.03
CA ASN A 87 10.84 17.07 18.68
C ASN A 87 9.66 17.08 17.68
N LEU A 88 9.86 16.53 16.47
CA LEU A 88 8.81 16.32 15.48
C LEU A 88 8.44 14.83 15.43
N GLY A 89 7.22 14.49 15.81
CA GLY A 89 6.72 13.12 15.72
C GLY A 89 6.35 12.72 14.30
N PHE A 90 6.47 11.43 14.00
CA PHE A 90 6.03 10.85 12.73
C PHE A 90 5.05 9.70 12.98
N LEU A 91 4.00 9.63 12.16
CA LEU A 91 3.03 8.54 12.17
C LEU A 91 2.74 8.12 10.74
N LEU A 92 2.94 6.84 10.44
CA LEU A 92 2.49 6.24 9.19
C LEU A 92 1.13 5.56 9.39
N VAL A 93 0.14 5.92 8.59
CA VAL A 93 -1.17 5.28 8.56
C VAL A 93 -1.29 4.47 7.26
N LEU A 94 -1.40 3.15 7.41
CA LEU A 94 -1.56 2.23 6.29
C LEU A 94 -3.03 1.99 6.01
N ARG A 95 -3.46 2.37 4.79
CA ARG A 95 -4.79 2.09 4.28
C ARG A 95 -4.69 1.02 3.20
N PHE A 96 -5.10 -0.19 3.56
CA PHE A 96 -5.09 -1.30 2.62
C PHE A 96 -6.40 -1.34 1.82
N PRO A 97 -6.35 -1.48 0.48
CA PRO A 97 -7.56 -1.77 -0.30
C PRO A 97 -8.14 -3.15 0.02
N TYR A 98 -7.35 -4.04 0.64
CA TYR A 98 -7.70 -5.43 0.94
C TYR A 98 -7.38 -5.81 2.40
N PRO A 99 -8.00 -5.18 3.41
CA PRO A 99 -7.56 -5.25 4.80
C PRO A 99 -7.47 -6.68 5.36
N ASP A 100 -8.41 -7.55 5.01
CA ASP A 100 -8.48 -8.94 5.51
C ASP A 100 -7.35 -9.85 5.02
N VAL A 101 -6.55 -9.37 4.07
CA VAL A 101 -5.50 -10.18 3.45
C VAL A 101 -4.17 -10.08 4.19
N TYR A 102 -3.97 -9.00 4.94
CA TYR A 102 -2.70 -8.69 5.59
C TYR A 102 -2.71 -9.16 7.04
N SER A 103 -1.79 -10.07 7.35
CA SER A 103 -1.54 -10.44 8.75
C SER A 103 -0.57 -9.46 9.39
N ARG A 104 -0.69 -9.30 10.72
CA ARG A 104 0.24 -8.50 11.52
C ARG A 104 1.71 -8.86 11.25
N THR A 105 2.04 -10.15 11.30
CA THR A 105 3.40 -10.66 11.04
C THR A 105 3.87 -10.33 9.63
N SER A 106 2.99 -10.42 8.62
CA SER A 106 3.36 -10.01 7.26
C SER A 106 3.69 -8.52 7.18
N ILE A 107 2.96 -7.66 7.89
CA ILE A 107 3.23 -6.22 7.91
C ILE A 107 4.56 -5.93 8.62
N GLU A 108 4.82 -6.56 9.78
CA GLU A 108 6.09 -6.44 10.50
C GLU A 108 7.27 -6.89 9.63
N ASP A 109 7.23 -8.11 9.10
CA ASP A 109 8.38 -8.74 8.44
C ASP A 109 8.60 -8.25 7.01
N LYS A 110 7.53 -7.98 6.25
CA LYS A 110 7.62 -7.68 4.81
C LYS A 110 7.48 -6.22 4.47
N PHE A 111 6.93 -5.40 5.39
CA PHE A 111 6.75 -3.97 5.15
C PHE A 111 7.62 -3.14 6.08
N ILE A 112 7.42 -3.24 7.40
CA ILE A 112 8.15 -2.44 8.39
C ILE A 112 9.64 -2.77 8.35
N ALA A 113 10.00 -4.06 8.42
CA ALA A 113 11.40 -4.49 8.40
C ALA A 113 12.08 -4.23 7.06
N LEU A 114 11.41 -4.55 5.94
CA LEU A 114 11.93 -4.31 4.59
C LEU A 114 12.25 -2.84 4.35
N HIS A 115 11.32 -1.96 4.73
CA HIS A 115 11.49 -0.52 4.57
C HIS A 115 12.24 0.12 5.74
N ARG A 116 12.67 -0.61 6.78
CA ARG A 116 13.35 -0.07 7.97
C ARG A 116 12.61 1.15 8.53
N ILE A 117 11.32 0.99 8.82
CA ILE A 117 10.50 2.04 9.41
C ILE A 117 10.74 2.06 10.92
N GLU A 118 11.20 3.19 11.44
CA GLU A 118 11.64 3.36 12.83
C GLU A 118 10.66 4.21 13.67
N PHE A 119 9.53 4.61 13.10
CA PHE A 119 8.49 5.42 13.74
C PHE A 119 7.14 4.69 13.78
N PRO A 120 6.20 5.13 14.63
CA PRO A 120 4.89 4.50 14.77
C PRO A 120 4.17 4.26 13.44
N VAL A 121 3.56 3.08 13.33
CA VAL A 121 2.70 2.68 12.20
C VAL A 121 1.34 2.26 12.73
N ALA A 122 0.27 2.76 12.13
CA ALA A 122 -1.11 2.40 12.43
C ALA A 122 -1.80 1.77 11.21
N LEU A 123 -2.63 0.76 11.44
CA LEU A 123 -3.50 0.18 10.43
C LEU A 123 -4.87 0.85 10.47
N ASP A 124 -5.31 1.33 9.32
CA ASP A 124 -6.61 1.96 9.15
C ASP A 124 -7.50 1.07 8.27
N GLY A 125 -7.85 -0.10 8.81
CA GLY A 125 -8.59 -1.13 8.08
C GLY A 125 -10.03 -0.75 7.76
N ASP A 126 -10.67 0.08 8.59
CA ASP A 126 -12.04 0.58 8.41
C ASP A 126 -12.10 1.97 7.77
N GLY A 127 -10.94 2.62 7.59
CA GLY A 127 -10.83 3.96 7.00
C GLY A 127 -11.26 5.10 7.92
N LEU A 128 -11.58 4.83 9.20
CA LEU A 128 -12.06 5.87 10.11
C LEU A 128 -10.96 6.87 10.46
N LEU A 129 -9.71 6.41 10.61
CA LEU A 129 -8.59 7.31 10.88
C LEU A 129 -8.34 8.21 9.67
N SER A 130 -8.31 7.66 8.45
CA SER A 130 -8.24 8.43 7.22
C SER A 130 -9.37 9.45 7.11
N ALA A 131 -10.61 9.04 7.38
CA ALA A 131 -11.77 9.92 7.32
C ALA A 131 -11.65 11.10 8.31
N SER A 132 -11.13 10.87 9.52
CA SER A 132 -10.93 11.91 10.53
C SER A 132 -9.96 13.01 10.13
N PHE A 133 -9.09 12.74 9.15
CA PHE A 133 -8.14 13.70 8.57
C PHE A 133 -8.51 14.08 7.12
N GLY A 134 -9.71 13.73 6.65
CA GLY A 134 -10.12 13.98 5.26
C GLY A 134 -9.19 13.33 4.23
N ALA A 135 -8.61 12.17 4.54
CA ALA A 135 -7.71 11.41 3.66
C ALA A 135 -8.51 10.46 2.74
N SER A 136 -9.37 11.03 1.90
CA SER A 136 -10.12 10.26 0.90
C SER A 136 -9.21 9.63 -0.15
N GLU A 137 -8.09 10.27 -0.45
CA GLU A 137 -7.08 9.88 -1.43
C GLU A 137 -5.71 9.68 -0.76
N THR A 138 -4.94 8.72 -1.29
CA THR A 138 -3.57 8.43 -0.87
C THR A 138 -2.60 8.67 -2.01
N PRO A 139 -1.37 9.14 -1.74
CA PRO A 139 -0.86 9.49 -0.42
C PRO A 139 -1.41 10.83 0.08
N LYS A 140 -1.55 10.99 1.39
CA LYS A 140 -1.86 12.28 2.03
C LYS A 140 -0.88 12.57 3.14
N MET A 141 -0.46 13.83 3.25
CA MET A 141 0.32 14.34 4.37
C MET A 141 -0.53 15.30 5.19
N VAL A 142 -0.40 15.21 6.51
CA VAL A 142 -0.92 16.19 7.48
C VAL A 142 0.20 16.57 8.44
N LEU A 143 0.44 17.87 8.60
CA LEU A 143 1.28 18.43 9.68
C LEU A 143 0.35 19.08 10.70
N THR A 144 0.35 18.57 11.93
CA THR A 144 -0.55 19.01 13.00
C THR A 144 0.21 19.29 14.29
N TYR A 145 -0.26 20.27 15.06
CA TYR A 145 0.24 20.57 16.40
C TYR A 145 -0.92 21.06 17.26
N GLN A 146 -1.06 20.53 18.48
CA GLN A 146 -2.19 20.85 19.36
C GLN A 146 -3.55 20.72 18.67
N GLN A 147 -3.72 19.66 17.87
CA GLN A 147 -4.92 19.37 17.07
C GLN A 147 -5.26 20.43 16.00
N LYS A 148 -4.37 21.40 15.75
CA LYS A 148 -4.49 22.36 14.66
C LYS A 148 -3.68 21.90 13.46
N ASN A 149 -4.32 21.78 12.30
CA ASN A 149 -3.64 21.49 11.05
C ASN A 149 -2.86 22.73 10.58
N HIS A 150 -1.55 22.57 10.40
CA HIS A 150 -0.66 23.58 9.84
C HIS A 150 -0.43 23.39 8.34
N PHE A 151 -0.54 22.15 7.86
CA PHE A 151 -0.48 21.81 6.44
C PHE A 151 -1.21 20.50 6.19
N GLU A 152 -1.92 20.41 5.06
CA GLU A 152 -2.49 19.17 4.57
C GLU A 152 -2.51 19.14 3.05
N LYS A 153 -2.13 18.01 2.46
CA LYS A 153 -2.15 17.86 1.00
C LYS A 153 -2.19 16.39 0.58
N SER A 154 -2.97 16.11 -0.46
CA SER A 154 -3.11 14.78 -1.08
C SER A 154 -2.35 14.70 -2.42
N GLY A 155 -2.08 13.49 -2.89
CA GLY A 155 -1.41 13.20 -4.16
C GLY A 155 0.12 13.27 -4.07
N LEU A 156 0.84 13.13 -5.19
CA LEU A 156 2.31 13.09 -5.19
C LEU A 156 2.99 14.47 -5.19
N GLN A 157 2.22 15.52 -5.47
CA GLN A 157 2.79 16.86 -5.69
C GLN A 157 3.26 17.52 -4.39
N TRP A 158 2.92 16.97 -3.23
CA TRP A 158 3.29 17.59 -1.96
C TRP A 158 4.71 17.27 -1.51
N PHE A 159 5.48 16.35 -2.11
CA PHE A 159 6.77 15.99 -1.47
C PHE A 159 7.72 17.17 -1.26
N PRO A 160 8.08 17.98 -2.28
CA PRO A 160 9.00 19.11 -2.06
C PRO A 160 8.38 20.24 -1.22
N GLU A 161 7.09 20.47 -1.41
CA GLU A 161 6.34 21.51 -0.65
C GLU A 161 6.20 21.10 0.82
N GLY A 162 5.91 19.83 1.10
CA GLY A 162 5.67 19.28 2.42
C GLY A 162 6.90 19.38 3.31
N GLU A 163 8.09 19.10 2.79
CA GLU A 163 9.32 19.30 3.56
C GLU A 163 9.55 20.78 3.85
N SER A 164 9.34 21.64 2.85
CA SER A 164 9.44 23.09 3.03
C SER A 164 8.51 23.57 4.16
N ARG A 165 7.27 23.06 4.23
CA ARG A 165 6.31 23.36 5.31
C ARG A 165 6.73 22.79 6.66
N VAL A 166 7.33 21.61 6.71
CA VAL A 166 7.93 21.07 7.94
C VAL A 166 9.06 21.98 8.42
N GLN A 167 9.94 22.42 7.52
CA GLN A 167 11.05 23.30 7.86
C GLN A 167 10.58 24.68 8.33
N GLU A 168 9.55 25.24 7.68
CA GLU A 168 8.90 26.49 8.10
C GLU A 168 8.28 26.33 9.50
N PHE A 169 7.59 25.23 9.76
CA PHE A 169 7.00 24.93 11.07
C PHE A 169 8.06 24.84 12.17
N LEU A 170 9.17 24.16 11.91
CA LEU A 170 10.28 24.05 12.87
C LEU A 170 10.92 25.42 13.14
N ARG A 171 11.14 26.23 12.09
CA ARG A 171 11.70 27.59 12.23
C ARG A 171 10.76 28.59 12.88
N ALA A 172 9.45 28.37 12.82
CA ALA A 172 8.50 29.21 13.55
C ALA A 172 8.71 29.14 15.07
N ASN A 173 9.18 27.99 15.57
CA ASN A 173 9.51 27.80 16.98
C ASN A 173 10.98 28.16 17.29
N ASP A 174 11.90 27.93 16.35
CA ASP A 174 13.31 28.30 16.45
C ASP A 174 13.84 28.90 15.13
N PRO A 175 13.78 30.24 14.97
CA PRO A 175 14.19 30.89 13.72
C PRO A 175 15.64 30.67 13.32
N GLY A 176 16.52 30.32 14.27
CA GLY A 176 17.94 30.07 14.06
C GLY A 176 18.28 28.61 13.71
N LEU A 177 17.28 27.72 13.70
CA LEU A 177 17.48 26.28 13.55
C LEU A 177 18.12 25.94 12.19
N PRO A 178 19.34 25.36 12.17
CA PRO A 178 19.95 24.90 10.94
C PRO A 178 19.21 23.67 10.42
N LEU A 179 18.66 23.77 9.20
CA LEU A 179 17.94 22.68 8.54
C LEU A 179 18.59 22.35 7.20
N PRO A 180 18.64 21.06 6.81
CA PRO A 180 19.22 20.66 5.53
C PRO A 180 18.39 21.19 4.36
N PRO A 181 18.96 21.25 3.14
CA PRO A 181 18.16 21.48 1.93
C PRO A 181 17.05 20.45 1.79
N VAL A 182 15.93 20.86 1.17
CA VAL A 182 14.80 19.97 0.85
C VAL A 182 15.31 18.72 0.12
N PHE A 183 14.89 17.56 0.61
CA PHE A 183 15.24 16.27 0.06
C PHE A 183 14.69 16.12 -1.37
N SER A 184 15.58 15.72 -2.27
CA SER A 184 15.22 15.34 -3.63
C SER A 184 15.74 13.92 -3.87
N PRO A 185 14.86 12.91 -3.99
CA PRO A 185 15.29 11.55 -4.25
C PRO A 185 15.92 11.45 -5.64
N GLN A 186 16.86 10.53 -5.81
CA GLN A 186 17.49 10.27 -7.11
C GLN A 186 16.49 9.72 -8.13
N LEU A 187 15.51 8.94 -7.65
CA LEU A 187 14.44 8.39 -8.46
C LEU A 187 13.19 9.25 -8.32
N LYS A 188 12.57 9.59 -9.45
CA LYS A 188 11.27 10.26 -9.45
C LYS A 188 10.24 9.36 -8.77
N PRO A 189 9.33 9.93 -7.95
CA PRO A 189 8.20 9.19 -7.40
C PRO A 189 7.41 8.51 -8.51
N GLY A 190 7.14 7.21 -8.34
CA GLY A 190 6.25 6.49 -9.24
C GLY A 190 4.80 6.93 -9.01
N ASN A 191 4.04 7.03 -10.09
CA ASN A 191 2.60 7.25 -10.03
C ASN A 191 1.85 6.09 -10.68
N ASP A 192 0.71 5.74 -10.10
CA ASP A 192 -0.26 4.85 -10.73
C ASP A 192 -1.01 5.65 -11.79
N ASN A 193 -0.66 5.48 -13.05
CA ASN A 193 -1.37 6.10 -14.17
C ASN A 193 -2.71 5.42 -14.42
N SER A 194 -2.78 4.11 -14.14
CA SER A 194 -4.03 3.38 -14.09
C SER A 194 -3.90 2.17 -13.16
N LYS A 195 -5.03 1.67 -12.70
CA LYS A 195 -5.10 0.46 -11.88
C LYS A 195 -6.29 -0.37 -12.28
N LEU A 196 -6.18 -1.67 -12.04
CA LEU A 196 -7.26 -2.61 -12.24
C LEU A 196 -7.43 -3.47 -11.00
N GLU A 197 -8.60 -3.42 -10.38
CA GLU A 197 -8.95 -4.32 -9.28
C GLU A 197 -9.72 -5.53 -9.83
N LEU A 198 -9.36 -6.74 -9.42
CA LEU A 198 -9.81 -8.00 -10.05
C LEU A 198 -10.96 -8.69 -9.30
N GLY A 199 -11.27 -8.25 -8.07
CA GLY A 199 -12.41 -8.76 -7.30
C GLY A 199 -13.76 -8.43 -7.92
N SER A 200 -14.78 -9.27 -7.68
CA SER A 200 -16.12 -9.14 -8.28
C SER A 200 -16.85 -7.86 -7.89
N THR A 201 -16.48 -7.23 -6.77
CA THR A 201 -17.01 -5.92 -6.36
C THR A 201 -16.67 -4.81 -7.36
N HIS A 202 -15.52 -4.93 -8.03
CA HIS A 202 -15.01 -3.94 -8.99
C HIS A 202 -15.05 -4.46 -10.43
N PHE A 203 -15.06 -5.78 -10.62
CA PHE A 203 -14.91 -6.44 -11.91
C PHE A 203 -16.05 -7.44 -12.15
N LYS A 204 -17.11 -6.99 -12.84
CA LYS A 204 -18.40 -7.70 -12.95
C LYS A 204 -18.31 -9.11 -13.54
N ALA A 205 -17.41 -9.36 -14.48
CA ALA A 205 -17.18 -10.68 -15.04
C ALA A 205 -15.80 -10.78 -15.70
N LEU A 206 -15.11 -11.89 -15.45
CA LEU A 206 -13.91 -12.25 -16.21
C LEU A 206 -14.24 -12.41 -17.69
N ARG A 207 -13.59 -11.61 -18.55
CA ARG A 207 -13.65 -11.81 -20.00
C ARG A 207 -12.80 -13.02 -20.37
N ARG A 208 -13.40 -14.20 -20.21
CA ARG A 208 -12.79 -15.48 -20.56
C ARG A 208 -12.83 -15.66 -22.07
N ILE A 209 -11.71 -16.09 -22.63
CA ILE A 209 -11.57 -16.47 -24.03
C ILE A 209 -10.96 -17.85 -24.09
N GLU A 210 -11.19 -18.58 -25.19
CA GLU A 210 -10.64 -19.92 -25.38
C GLU A 210 -9.18 -19.86 -25.84
N THR A 211 -8.88 -18.91 -26.74
CA THR A 211 -7.55 -18.71 -27.32
C THR A 211 -7.12 -17.25 -27.21
N LEU A 212 -5.90 -17.00 -26.71
CA LEU A 212 -5.34 -15.64 -26.65
C LEU A 212 -5.17 -15.08 -28.07
N PRO A 213 -5.66 -13.86 -28.37
CA PRO A 213 -5.35 -13.20 -29.63
C PRO A 213 -3.87 -12.80 -29.66
N GLU A 214 -3.33 -12.59 -30.87
CA GLU A 214 -1.97 -12.05 -31.05
C GLU A 214 -1.81 -10.67 -30.40
N THR A 215 -2.88 -9.87 -30.40
CA THR A 215 -2.90 -8.53 -29.79
C THR A 215 -4.09 -8.35 -28.87
N SER A 216 -3.84 -7.80 -27.69
CA SER A 216 -4.89 -7.44 -26.72
C SER A 216 -5.19 -5.94 -26.79
N PRO A 217 -6.44 -5.51 -26.52
CA PRO A 217 -6.74 -4.09 -26.35
C PRO A 217 -5.95 -3.50 -25.17
N SER A 218 -5.50 -2.24 -25.30
CA SER A 218 -4.73 -1.58 -24.25
C SER A 218 -5.52 -1.49 -22.94
N GLY A 219 -4.91 -1.92 -21.83
CA GLY A 219 -5.49 -1.88 -20.49
C GLY A 219 -6.61 -2.88 -20.22
N VAL A 220 -6.98 -3.73 -21.20
CA VAL A 220 -8.06 -4.71 -21.03
C VAL A 220 -7.44 -6.11 -20.90
N PRO A 221 -7.46 -6.74 -19.71
CA PRO A 221 -6.97 -8.10 -19.57
C PRO A 221 -7.94 -9.10 -20.20
N LEU A 222 -7.36 -10.11 -20.83
CA LEU A 222 -8.03 -11.27 -21.38
C LEU A 222 -7.59 -12.52 -20.60
N PHE A 223 -8.55 -13.35 -20.19
CA PHE A 223 -8.31 -14.48 -19.30
C PHE A 223 -8.51 -15.80 -20.05
N THR A 224 -7.62 -16.77 -19.83
CA THR A 224 -7.75 -18.17 -20.28
C THR A 224 -7.53 -19.11 -19.10
N GLY A 225 -7.90 -20.39 -19.24
CA GLY A 225 -7.84 -21.38 -18.16
C GLY A 225 -8.95 -21.20 -17.10
N LYS A 226 -8.84 -21.93 -15.98
CA LYS A 226 -9.82 -21.87 -14.89
C LYS A 226 -9.43 -20.86 -13.81
N TRP A 227 -10.41 -20.05 -13.44
CA TRP A 227 -10.30 -19.02 -12.42
C TRP A 227 -11.48 -19.09 -11.45
N ASP A 228 -11.16 -18.95 -10.16
CA ASP A 228 -12.14 -18.74 -9.09
C ASP A 228 -12.18 -17.24 -8.77
N GLN A 229 -13.36 -16.61 -8.77
CA GLN A 229 -13.50 -15.18 -8.45
C GLN A 229 -14.20 -14.99 -7.11
N THR A 230 -13.68 -14.09 -6.29
CA THR A 230 -14.25 -13.65 -5.01
C THR A 230 -14.55 -12.15 -5.05
N ALA A 231 -15.13 -11.61 -3.97
CA ALA A 231 -15.37 -10.17 -3.84
C ALA A 231 -14.11 -9.31 -4.02
N ALA A 232 -12.96 -9.79 -3.53
CA ALA A 232 -11.71 -9.03 -3.47
C ALA A 232 -10.65 -9.44 -4.50
N SER A 233 -10.72 -10.65 -5.05
CA SER A 233 -9.65 -11.21 -5.89
C SER A 233 -10.13 -12.24 -6.90
N ILE A 234 -9.25 -12.60 -7.82
CA ILE A 234 -9.35 -13.81 -8.64
C ILE A 234 -8.23 -14.77 -8.25
N SER A 235 -8.46 -16.07 -8.31
CA SER A 235 -7.48 -17.08 -7.96
C SER A 235 -7.37 -18.13 -9.06
N THR A 236 -6.16 -18.62 -9.27
CA THR A 236 -5.90 -19.67 -10.26
C THR A 236 -6.50 -21.00 -9.79
N ALA A 237 -7.06 -21.76 -10.74
CA ALA A 237 -7.63 -23.08 -10.48
C ALA A 237 -7.03 -24.19 -11.35
N ASP A 238 -6.19 -23.85 -12.34
CA ASP A 238 -5.39 -24.80 -13.14
C ASP A 238 -4.09 -24.15 -13.68
N PRO A 239 -3.12 -24.97 -14.15
CA PRO A 239 -1.87 -24.49 -14.76
C PRO A 239 -2.03 -23.78 -16.11
N GLU A 240 -3.20 -23.90 -16.74
CA GLU A 240 -3.52 -23.25 -18.01
C GLU A 240 -4.01 -21.81 -17.81
N ALA A 241 -4.21 -21.39 -16.55
CA ALA A 241 -4.58 -20.03 -16.19
C ALA A 241 -3.55 -19.02 -16.73
N LYS A 242 -4.01 -18.10 -17.58
CA LYS A 242 -3.20 -16.97 -18.08
C LYS A 242 -4.00 -15.68 -18.15
N ILE A 243 -3.28 -14.57 -18.05
CA ILE A 243 -3.76 -13.22 -18.31
C ILE A 243 -2.93 -12.64 -19.44
N ALA A 244 -3.56 -12.26 -20.54
CA ALA A 244 -2.93 -11.45 -21.59
C ALA A 244 -3.42 -10.01 -21.51
N ILE A 245 -2.51 -9.05 -21.58
CA ILE A 245 -2.84 -7.63 -21.52
C ILE A 245 -1.85 -6.83 -22.34
N HIS A 246 -2.35 -5.84 -23.08
CA HIS A 246 -1.50 -4.80 -23.62
C HIS A 246 -1.36 -3.70 -22.56
N CYS A 247 -0.22 -3.64 -21.88
CA CYS A 247 0.05 -2.68 -20.82
C CYS A 247 -0.13 -1.23 -21.32
N PRO A 248 -0.91 -0.38 -20.64
CA PRO A 248 -1.08 1.02 -21.02
C PRO A 248 0.14 1.89 -20.68
N SER A 249 1.07 1.41 -19.84
CA SER A 249 2.20 2.18 -19.32
C SER A 249 3.51 1.38 -19.35
N SER A 250 4.64 2.02 -19.05
CA SER A 250 5.98 1.40 -19.06
C SER A 250 6.22 0.47 -17.86
N LYS A 251 5.46 0.62 -16.78
CA LYS A 251 5.55 -0.22 -15.59
C LYS A 251 4.32 -1.09 -15.44
N LEU A 252 4.53 -2.32 -14.99
CA LEU A 252 3.49 -3.24 -14.53
C LEU A 252 3.86 -3.77 -13.16
N SER A 253 2.94 -3.74 -12.22
CA SER A 253 3.05 -4.43 -10.94
C SER A 253 1.78 -5.21 -10.62
N LEU A 254 1.96 -6.29 -9.87
CA LEU A 254 0.89 -7.22 -9.49
C LEU A 254 0.66 -7.13 -7.98
N ILE A 255 -0.59 -7.15 -7.53
CA ILE A 255 -0.92 -7.42 -6.13
C ILE A 255 -1.34 -8.88 -6.06
N ALA A 256 -0.45 -9.72 -5.55
CA ALA A 256 -0.58 -11.18 -5.64
C ALA A 256 -0.28 -11.86 -4.31
N ARG A 257 -0.87 -13.02 -4.05
CA ARG A 257 -0.63 -13.82 -2.84
C ARG A 257 -0.60 -15.30 -3.19
N SER A 258 0.35 -16.04 -2.61
CA SER A 258 0.27 -17.49 -2.58
C SER A 258 -0.80 -17.93 -1.58
N MET A 259 -1.71 -18.80 -2.02
CA MET A 259 -2.76 -19.35 -1.17
C MET A 259 -2.25 -20.40 -0.18
N LEU A 260 -1.08 -20.98 -0.44
CA LEU A 260 -0.43 -21.93 0.45
C LEU A 260 0.86 -21.35 1.01
N LYS A 261 1.10 -21.59 2.30
CA LYS A 261 2.40 -21.32 2.93
C LYS A 261 3.30 -22.53 2.70
N THR A 262 4.01 -22.51 1.58
CA THR A 262 4.99 -23.52 1.20
C THR A 262 6.41 -23.00 1.46
N VAL A 263 7.39 -23.92 1.53
CA VAL A 263 8.81 -23.56 1.63
C VAL A 263 9.24 -22.79 0.37
N GLU A 264 8.78 -23.28 -0.79
CA GLU A 264 8.98 -22.61 -2.07
C GLU A 264 7.79 -21.68 -2.35
N PRO A 265 8.01 -20.36 -2.52
CA PRO A 265 6.96 -19.43 -2.91
C PRO A 265 6.43 -19.74 -4.31
N ALA A 266 5.14 -19.45 -4.54
CA ALA A 266 4.51 -19.69 -5.83
C ALA A 266 5.17 -18.87 -6.93
N SER A 267 5.32 -19.45 -8.12
CA SER A 267 5.90 -18.78 -9.28
C SER A 267 4.83 -18.17 -10.18
N ILE A 268 5.01 -16.91 -10.57
CA ILE A 268 4.26 -16.27 -11.66
C ILE A 268 5.23 -16.05 -12.81
N SER A 269 5.00 -16.67 -13.97
CA SER A 269 5.85 -16.46 -15.15
C SER A 269 5.34 -15.29 -16.00
N ILE A 270 6.26 -14.43 -16.41
CA ILE A 270 6.01 -13.20 -17.17
C ILE A 270 6.67 -13.30 -18.55
N GLN A 271 5.88 -13.04 -19.58
CA GLN A 271 6.33 -12.97 -20.97
C GLN A 271 5.98 -11.62 -21.58
N VAL A 272 6.87 -11.10 -22.42
CA VAL A 272 6.67 -9.90 -23.25
C VAL A 272 6.75 -10.33 -24.71
N ASP A 273 5.70 -10.03 -25.47
CA ASP A 273 5.55 -10.41 -26.89
C ASP A 273 5.76 -11.92 -27.14
N GLY A 274 5.30 -12.76 -26.21
CA GLY A 274 5.37 -14.22 -26.30
C GLY A 274 6.71 -14.84 -25.88
N MET A 275 7.70 -14.04 -25.54
CA MET A 275 9.02 -14.49 -25.06
C MET A 275 9.18 -14.20 -23.57
N PRO A 276 10.03 -14.93 -22.82
CA PRO A 276 10.45 -14.51 -21.49
C PRO A 276 10.92 -13.04 -21.52
N ALA A 277 10.50 -12.24 -20.54
CA ALA A 277 10.89 -10.83 -20.52
C ALA A 277 12.42 -10.70 -20.44
N PHE A 278 12.99 -9.70 -21.12
CA PHE A 278 14.42 -9.40 -21.05
C PHE A 278 14.77 -8.69 -19.73
N GLU A 279 16.00 -8.89 -19.24
CA GLU A 279 16.48 -8.31 -17.98
C GLU A 279 16.37 -6.77 -17.94
N GLU A 280 16.51 -6.10 -19.09
CA GLU A 280 16.36 -4.64 -19.19
C GLU A 280 14.95 -4.14 -18.82
N PHE A 281 13.95 -5.03 -18.81
CA PHE A 281 12.57 -4.74 -18.42
C PHE A 281 12.23 -5.23 -17.01
N PHE A 282 13.17 -5.82 -16.27
CA PHE A 282 12.87 -6.37 -14.95
C PHE A 282 12.56 -5.24 -13.98
N GLY A 283 11.38 -5.34 -13.36
CA GLY A 283 11.15 -4.71 -12.07
C GLY A 283 11.88 -5.47 -10.97
N ALA A 284 11.85 -4.92 -9.76
CA ALA A 284 12.65 -5.42 -8.63
C ALA A 284 12.29 -6.85 -8.17
N ASP A 285 11.15 -7.38 -8.60
CA ASP A 285 10.62 -8.67 -8.16
C ASP A 285 10.65 -9.74 -9.26
N LEU A 286 11.27 -9.46 -10.42
CA LEU A 286 11.56 -10.46 -11.45
C LEU A 286 12.98 -10.98 -11.38
N GLN A 287 13.10 -12.25 -11.73
CA GLN A 287 14.34 -12.96 -11.92
C GLN A 287 14.18 -13.99 -13.04
N GLN A 288 15.28 -14.46 -13.62
CA GLN A 288 15.27 -15.62 -14.50
C GLN A 288 15.47 -16.89 -13.65
N ASP A 289 14.69 -17.94 -13.91
CA ASP A 289 14.89 -19.26 -13.30
C ASP A 289 15.86 -20.14 -14.09
N ASP A 290 16.16 -21.33 -13.57
CA ASP A 290 17.11 -22.28 -14.18
C ASP A 290 16.64 -22.80 -15.56
N ASP A 291 15.33 -22.72 -15.85
CA ASP A 291 14.73 -23.07 -17.14
C ASP A 291 14.75 -21.91 -18.14
N GLY A 292 15.34 -20.77 -17.75
CA GLY A 292 15.40 -19.56 -18.56
C GLY A 292 14.10 -18.76 -18.61
N ARG A 293 13.10 -19.08 -17.76
CA ARG A 293 11.84 -18.35 -17.69
C ARG A 293 11.99 -17.13 -16.79
N THR A 294 11.32 -16.05 -17.15
CA THR A 294 11.22 -14.88 -16.28
C THR A 294 10.07 -15.07 -15.30
N VAL A 295 10.37 -15.03 -14.00
CA VAL A 295 9.42 -15.35 -12.93
C VAL A 295 9.45 -14.34 -11.79
N ALA A 296 8.28 -14.08 -11.20
CA ALA A 296 8.11 -13.44 -9.90
C ALA A 296 7.76 -14.50 -8.85
N ARG A 297 8.42 -14.46 -7.70
CA ARG A 297 8.15 -15.38 -6.58
C ARG A 297 7.23 -14.71 -5.57
N VAL A 298 6.00 -15.21 -5.44
CA VAL A 298 4.96 -14.59 -4.62
C VAL A 298 4.69 -15.36 -3.33
N GLY A 299 4.70 -14.64 -2.21
CA GLY A 299 4.41 -15.18 -0.88
C GLY A 299 3.14 -14.55 -0.31
N SER A 300 3.26 -13.33 0.22
CA SER A 300 2.17 -12.57 0.83
C SER A 300 1.60 -11.51 -0.12
N ALA A 301 0.45 -10.94 0.22
CA ALA A 301 -0.34 -10.05 -0.65
C ALA A 301 0.25 -8.64 -0.85
N TRP A 302 1.48 -8.53 -1.35
CA TRP A 302 2.12 -7.24 -1.58
C TRP A 302 2.12 -6.83 -3.06
N LEU A 303 2.63 -5.63 -3.31
CA LEU A 303 2.96 -5.16 -4.65
C LEU A 303 4.24 -5.85 -5.12
N TYR A 304 4.16 -6.57 -6.22
CA TYR A 304 5.30 -7.18 -6.91
C TYR A 304 5.58 -6.39 -8.17
N ARG A 305 6.73 -5.74 -8.22
CA ARG A 305 7.20 -4.92 -9.34
C ARG A 305 7.76 -5.83 -10.39
N VAL A 306 6.88 -6.24 -11.31
CA VAL A 306 7.25 -7.21 -12.32
C VAL A 306 7.97 -6.56 -13.49
N LEU A 307 7.41 -5.55 -14.14
CA LEU A 307 8.04 -4.94 -15.31
C LEU A 307 8.29 -3.46 -15.09
N ASP A 308 9.44 -2.99 -15.54
CA ASP A 308 9.84 -1.58 -15.59
C ASP A 308 10.30 -1.21 -17.00
N ARG A 309 10.17 0.07 -17.37
CA ARG A 309 10.70 0.65 -18.63
C ARG A 309 10.24 -0.05 -19.93
N LEU A 310 9.06 -0.67 -19.95
CA LEU A 310 8.51 -1.28 -21.17
C LEU A 310 8.31 -0.23 -22.30
N PRO A 311 8.99 -0.38 -23.44
CA PRO A 311 8.82 0.53 -24.56
C PRO A 311 7.43 0.34 -25.18
N ALA A 312 6.85 1.39 -25.75
CA ALA A 312 5.47 1.38 -26.26
C ALA A 312 5.17 0.25 -27.27
N LYS A 313 6.18 -0.19 -28.03
CA LYS A 313 6.07 -1.29 -29.01
C LYS A 313 6.12 -2.70 -28.40
N ASN A 314 6.54 -2.85 -27.14
CA ASN A 314 6.71 -4.15 -26.46
C ASN A 314 5.88 -4.19 -25.17
N ARG A 315 4.55 -3.99 -25.30
CA ARG A 315 3.64 -3.95 -24.16
C ARG A 315 2.62 -5.08 -24.15
N GLN A 316 2.72 -6.06 -25.05
CA GLN A 316 1.91 -7.26 -24.98
C GLN A 316 2.49 -8.19 -23.92
N VAL A 317 1.86 -8.24 -22.74
CA VAL A 317 2.32 -9.02 -21.60
C VAL A 317 1.42 -10.23 -21.40
N THR A 318 2.03 -11.39 -21.20
CA THR A 318 1.34 -12.61 -20.75
C THR A 318 1.84 -12.99 -19.35
N ILE A 319 0.90 -13.16 -18.43
CA ILE A 319 1.11 -13.60 -17.05
C ILE A 319 0.56 -15.02 -16.96
N SER A 320 1.39 -15.97 -16.54
CA SER A 320 1.02 -17.40 -16.47
C SER A 320 1.39 -18.04 -15.15
N PHE A 321 0.68 -19.11 -14.79
CA PHE A 321 0.75 -19.74 -13.47
C PHE A 321 1.01 -21.25 -13.61
N PRO A 322 2.20 -21.66 -14.06
CA PRO A 322 2.48 -23.05 -14.44
C PRO A 322 2.37 -24.05 -13.28
N GLU A 323 2.41 -23.58 -12.04
CA GLU A 323 2.34 -24.40 -10.83
C GLU A 323 0.98 -24.32 -10.11
N ALA A 324 -0.06 -23.75 -10.75
CA ALA A 324 -1.34 -23.46 -10.11
C ALA A 324 -2.14 -24.69 -9.65
N ASP A 325 -1.82 -25.88 -10.15
CA ASP A 325 -2.34 -27.16 -9.65
C ASP A 325 -1.78 -27.52 -8.25
N ARG A 326 -0.55 -27.11 -7.96
CA ARG A 326 0.14 -27.34 -6.69
C ARG A 326 -0.02 -26.18 -5.73
N VAL A 327 0.21 -24.96 -6.21
CA VAL A 327 0.20 -23.73 -5.41
C VAL A 327 -0.62 -22.66 -6.12
N ARG A 328 -1.87 -22.50 -5.68
CA ARG A 328 -2.77 -21.47 -6.21
C ARG A 328 -2.27 -20.07 -5.86
N VAL A 329 -2.47 -19.13 -6.77
CA VAL A 329 -2.15 -17.71 -6.59
C VAL A 329 -3.44 -16.91 -6.68
N SER A 330 -3.65 -16.02 -5.71
CA SER A 330 -4.70 -14.99 -5.76
C SER A 330 -4.13 -13.68 -6.25
N LEU A 331 -4.78 -13.07 -7.23
CA LEU A 331 -4.51 -11.72 -7.74
C LEU A 331 -5.61 -10.77 -7.30
N TYR A 332 -5.22 -9.68 -6.65
CA TYR A 332 -6.12 -8.65 -6.17
C TYR A 332 -6.23 -7.50 -7.16
N GLY A 333 -5.11 -7.12 -7.76
CA GLY A 333 -5.10 -6.05 -8.75
C GLY A 333 -3.82 -5.96 -9.56
N LEU A 334 -3.88 -5.15 -10.61
CA LEU A 334 -2.76 -4.72 -11.44
C LEU A 334 -2.55 -3.21 -11.24
N ARG A 335 -1.30 -2.79 -11.26
CA ARG A 335 -0.89 -1.38 -11.20
C ARG A 335 -0.07 -1.05 -12.44
N PHE A 336 -0.38 0.06 -13.09
CA PHE A 336 0.34 0.54 -14.26
C PHE A 336 0.87 1.93 -13.99
N GLY A 337 2.15 2.15 -14.25
CA GLY A 337 2.83 3.40 -13.93
C GLY A 337 3.88 3.77 -14.97
N GLU A 338 4.47 4.94 -14.77
CA GLU A 338 5.57 5.48 -15.59
C GLU A 338 6.90 5.54 -14.83
#